data_AF-A0A6J0DCK0-F1
#
_entry.id   AF-A0A6J0DCK0-F1
#
_cell.length_a   1.000
_cell.length_b   1.000
_cell.length_c   1.000
_cell.angle_alpha   90.00
_cell.angle_beta   90.00
_cell.angle_gamma   90.00
#
_symmetry.space_group_name_H-M   'P 1'
#
loop_
_entity.id
_entity.type
_entity.pdbx_description
1 polymer ?
#
loop_
_entity_poly.entity_id
_entity_poly.type
_entity_poly.pdbx_seq_one_letter_code
_entity_poly.pdbx_strand_id
1 'polypeptide(L)'
;MAVTKELLQMDLYALLGIEEKAADKEVKKAYRQKALSCHPDKNPDNPRAAELFHQLSQALEVLTDAAARAAYDKVRKAKKQAAERTQRLDEKRKKVKLDLEARERQAQAQGSEEEEESRSTTALEQEIARLREEGSRQLEEQQRLIQEQIRQDREQRLRGRTENIEGKGTPKLKLKWKCGKEDESQGGYSRDVLLRLLQKYGEVLNLVLSRKKAGNAIVEFATVRAAVSAVWGLGAPGKSCPSGQGLSIKGPPN
;
A
#
# COMPACT_ATOMS: atom_id res chain seq x y z
N MET A 1 26.31 -10.54 88.48
CA MET A 1 27.13 -9.74 87.56
C MET A 1 26.33 -9.50 86.29
N ALA A 2 26.16 -8.26 85.87
CA ALA A 2 25.34 -7.94 84.69
C ALA A 2 26.18 -8.18 83.43
N VAL A 3 25.77 -9.14 82.59
CA VAL A 3 26.33 -9.30 81.25
C VAL A 3 26.05 -8.00 80.50
N THR A 4 27.11 -7.26 80.15
CA THR A 4 26.97 -5.98 79.48
C THR A 4 26.44 -6.18 78.06
N LYS A 5 25.62 -5.23 77.58
CA LYS A 5 25.02 -5.28 76.23
C LYS A 5 26.06 -5.38 75.11
N GLU A 6 27.27 -4.91 75.37
CA GLU A 6 28.42 -4.95 74.46
C GLU A 6 28.94 -6.37 74.25
N LEU A 7 29.01 -7.19 75.31
CA LEU A 7 29.43 -8.60 75.22
C LEU A 7 28.50 -9.45 74.36
N LEU A 8 27.20 -9.15 74.36
CA LEU A 8 26.19 -9.82 73.52
C LEU A 8 26.31 -9.45 72.02
N GLN A 9 26.98 -8.34 71.70
CA GLN A 9 27.20 -7.91 70.32
C GLN A 9 28.51 -8.47 69.75
N MET A 10 29.50 -8.71 70.61
CA MET A 10 30.81 -9.23 70.24
C MET A 10 30.83 -10.76 70.15
N ASP A 11 31.73 -11.29 69.33
CA ASP A 11 31.98 -12.74 69.25
C ASP A 11 33.06 -13.13 70.27
N LEU A 12 32.62 -13.69 71.41
CA LEU A 12 33.51 -14.07 72.53
C LEU A 12 34.44 -15.23 72.15
N TYR A 13 33.98 -16.13 71.28
CA TYR A 13 34.76 -17.26 70.79
C TYR A 13 35.87 -16.77 69.86
N ALA A 14 35.55 -15.86 68.93
CA ALA A 14 36.54 -15.22 68.06
C ALA A 14 37.56 -14.38 68.87
N LEU A 15 37.10 -13.67 69.90
CA LEU A 15 37.96 -12.89 70.78
C LEU A 15 39.00 -13.76 71.49
N LEU A 16 38.61 -14.96 71.94
CA LEU A 16 39.52 -15.95 72.54
C LEU A 16 40.25 -16.82 71.50
N GLY A 17 39.83 -16.80 70.24
CA GLY A 17 40.42 -17.57 69.15
C GLY A 17 40.15 -19.06 69.26
N ILE A 18 38.98 -19.42 69.77
CA ILE A 18 38.55 -20.80 70.02
C ILE A 18 37.31 -21.15 69.20
N GLU A 19 37.06 -22.44 69.01
CA GLU A 19 35.83 -22.91 68.37
C GLU A 19 34.63 -22.81 69.33
N GLU A 20 33.42 -22.69 68.77
CA GLU A 20 32.16 -22.60 69.53
C GLU A 20 31.93 -23.83 70.44
N LYS A 21 32.45 -25.00 70.01
CA LYS A 21 32.36 -26.27 70.74
C LYS A 21 33.53 -26.53 71.69
N ALA A 22 34.42 -25.56 71.88
CA ALA A 22 35.59 -25.74 72.75
C ALA A 22 35.18 -26.06 74.19
N ALA A 23 35.93 -26.97 74.81
CA ALA A 23 35.72 -27.37 76.19
C ALA A 23 36.22 -26.29 77.16
N ASP A 24 35.68 -26.21 78.38
CA ASP A 24 36.05 -25.17 79.35
C ASP A 24 37.55 -25.14 79.68
N LYS A 25 38.24 -26.29 79.58
CA LYS A 25 39.70 -26.39 79.72
C LYS A 25 40.44 -25.62 78.62
N GLU A 26 39.92 -25.65 77.39
CA GLU A 26 40.46 -24.96 76.23
C GLU A 26 40.19 -23.45 76.32
N VAL A 27 38.99 -23.06 76.76
CA VAL A 27 38.65 -21.65 77.05
C VAL A 27 39.64 -21.04 78.04
N LYS A 28 39.86 -21.73 79.18
CA LYS A 28 40.82 -21.29 80.21
C LYS A 28 42.26 -21.25 79.69
N LYS A 29 42.66 -22.20 78.83
CA LYS A 29 44.00 -22.24 78.23
C LYS A 29 44.21 -21.06 77.26
N ALA A 30 43.25 -20.83 76.36
CA ALA A 30 43.30 -19.74 75.39
C ALA A 30 43.31 -18.36 76.08
N TYR A 31 42.49 -18.20 77.12
CA TYR A 31 42.51 -16.99 77.95
C TYR A 31 43.90 -16.74 78.53
N ARG A 32 44.53 -17.74 79.19
CA ARG A 32 45.86 -17.57 79.78
C ARG A 32 46.90 -17.14 78.74
N GLN A 33 46.86 -17.72 77.54
CA GLN A 33 47.79 -17.38 76.47
C GLN A 33 47.59 -15.93 75.99
N LYS A 34 46.34 -15.53 75.71
CA LYS A 34 46.03 -14.17 75.25
C LYS A 34 46.22 -13.10 76.33
N ALA A 35 45.89 -13.42 77.58
CA ALA A 35 46.07 -12.54 78.72
C ALA A 35 47.55 -12.22 78.97
N LEU A 36 48.46 -13.18 78.76
CA LEU A 36 49.90 -12.94 78.85
C LEU A 36 50.42 -12.01 77.76
N SER A 37 49.87 -12.11 76.55
CA SER A 37 50.23 -11.24 75.42
C SER A 37 49.68 -9.82 75.58
N CYS A 38 48.47 -9.69 76.12
CA CYS A 38 47.78 -8.40 76.30
C CYS A 38 47.91 -7.82 77.72
N HIS A 39 48.85 -8.31 78.54
CA HIS A 39 48.97 -7.85 79.92
C HIS A 39 49.40 -6.37 79.98
N PRO A 40 48.74 -5.52 80.77
CA PRO A 40 49.05 -4.08 80.82
C PRO A 40 50.48 -3.79 81.33
N ASP A 41 50.99 -4.61 82.25
CA ASP A 41 52.37 -4.51 82.78
C ASP A 41 53.45 -4.75 81.73
N LYS A 42 53.18 -5.63 80.74
CA LYS A 42 54.14 -5.92 79.65
C LYS A 42 53.98 -4.96 78.47
N ASN A 43 52.87 -4.23 78.42
CA ASN A 43 52.53 -3.31 77.34
C ASN A 43 52.09 -1.95 77.92
N PRO A 44 52.94 -1.27 78.72
CA PRO A 44 52.57 -0.02 79.40
C PRO A 44 52.24 1.12 78.43
N ASP A 45 52.81 1.08 77.22
CA ASP A 45 52.62 2.11 76.18
C ASP A 45 51.35 1.92 75.34
N ASN A 46 50.60 0.82 75.53
CA ASN A 46 49.44 0.49 74.70
C ASN A 46 48.13 0.51 75.53
N PRO A 47 47.32 1.58 75.46
CA PRO A 47 46.05 1.65 76.18
C PRO A 47 45.04 0.59 75.73
N ARG A 48 45.14 0.10 74.49
CA ARG A 48 44.27 -0.99 73.98
C ARG A 48 44.57 -2.33 74.65
N ALA A 49 45.78 -2.53 75.18
CA ALA A 49 46.11 -3.76 75.89
C ALA A 49 45.24 -3.93 77.14
N ALA A 50 45.00 -2.84 77.88
CA ALA A 50 44.12 -2.84 79.05
C ALA A 50 42.66 -3.12 78.68
N GLU A 51 42.14 -2.50 77.62
CA GLU A 51 40.78 -2.74 77.12
C GLU A 51 40.58 -4.19 76.65
N LEU A 52 41.51 -4.70 75.84
CA LEU A 52 41.47 -6.10 75.36
C LEU A 52 41.59 -7.09 76.51
N PHE A 53 42.45 -6.81 77.49
CA PHE A 53 42.56 -7.65 78.70
C PHE A 53 41.24 -7.69 79.45
N HIS A 54 40.58 -6.54 79.63
CA HIS A 54 39.27 -6.47 80.27
C HIS A 54 38.20 -7.27 79.50
N GLN A 55 38.16 -7.12 78.17
CA GLN A 55 37.24 -7.89 77.32
C GLN A 55 37.52 -9.40 77.38
N LEU A 56 38.79 -9.81 77.43
CA LEU A 56 39.18 -11.22 77.59
C LEU A 56 38.73 -11.77 78.95
N SER A 57 38.84 -10.98 80.02
CA SER A 57 38.37 -11.40 81.35
C SER A 57 36.85 -11.56 81.39
N GLN A 58 36.11 -10.62 80.79
CA GLN A 58 34.66 -10.72 80.66
C GLN A 58 34.23 -11.92 79.80
N ALA A 59 34.94 -12.18 78.70
CA ALA A 59 34.68 -13.35 77.85
C ALA A 59 34.91 -14.66 78.60
N LEU A 60 35.97 -14.75 79.42
CA LEU A 60 36.21 -15.92 80.27
C LEU A 60 35.07 -16.12 81.27
N GLU A 61 34.61 -15.05 81.95
CA GLU A 61 33.52 -15.13 82.93
C GLU A 61 32.24 -15.70 82.29
N VAL A 62 31.84 -15.18 81.13
CA VAL A 62 30.65 -15.64 80.41
C VAL A 62 30.79 -17.07 79.89
N LEU A 63 31.96 -17.45 79.37
CA LEU A 63 32.15 -18.78 78.76
C LEU A 63 32.48 -19.89 79.76
N THR A 64 32.85 -19.56 80.99
CA THR A 64 33.12 -20.54 82.04
C THR A 64 31.92 -20.85 82.92
N ASP A 65 30.91 -19.96 82.97
CA ASP A 65 29.61 -20.26 83.57
C ASP A 65 28.69 -20.91 82.54
N ALA A 66 28.23 -22.13 82.83
CA ALA A 66 27.34 -22.88 81.95
C ALA A 66 26.01 -22.13 81.69
N ALA A 67 25.47 -21.42 82.68
CA ALA A 67 24.23 -20.66 82.53
C ALA A 67 24.44 -19.42 81.64
N ALA A 68 25.50 -18.64 81.90
CA ALA A 68 25.86 -17.48 81.08
C ALA A 68 26.20 -17.88 79.63
N ARG A 69 26.96 -18.96 79.42
CA ARG A 69 27.30 -19.48 78.08
C ARG A 69 26.05 -19.87 77.31
N ALA A 70 25.13 -20.61 77.94
CA ALA A 70 23.87 -21.00 77.30
C ALA A 70 23.00 -19.79 76.93
N ALA A 71 22.94 -18.76 77.79
CA ALA A 71 22.22 -17.53 77.50
C ALA A 71 22.84 -16.75 76.33
N TYR A 72 24.17 -16.62 76.31
CA TYR A 72 24.93 -15.99 75.22
C TYR A 72 24.69 -16.71 73.89
N ASP A 73 24.83 -18.04 73.87
CA ASP A 73 24.64 -18.85 72.66
C ASP A 73 23.20 -18.76 72.12
N LYS A 74 22.20 -18.71 73.02
CA LYS A 74 20.79 -18.52 72.65
C LYS A 74 20.57 -17.18 71.95
N VAL A 75 21.10 -16.09 72.50
CA VAL A 75 20.98 -14.75 71.90
C VAL A 75 21.70 -14.69 70.55
N ARG A 76 22.92 -15.23 70.47
CA ARG A 76 23.69 -15.29 69.22
C ARG A 76 22.98 -16.08 68.13
N LYS A 77 22.42 -17.25 68.46
CA LYS A 77 21.63 -18.07 67.54
C LYS A 77 20.36 -17.35 67.07
N ALA A 78 19.64 -16.72 67.98
CA ALA A 78 18.45 -15.93 67.63
C ALA A 78 18.77 -14.77 66.68
N LYS A 79 19.89 -14.05 66.92
CA LYS A 79 20.36 -12.98 66.04
C LYS A 79 20.71 -13.50 64.65
N LYS A 80 21.41 -14.63 64.55
CA LYS A 80 21.75 -15.28 63.27
C LYS A 80 20.48 -15.69 62.50
N GLN A 81 19.53 -16.32 63.18
CA GLN A 81 18.25 -16.71 62.59
C GLN A 81 17.41 -15.52 62.13
N ALA A 82 17.39 -14.42 62.91
CA ALA A 82 16.70 -13.20 62.52
C ALA A 82 17.34 -12.56 61.27
N ALA A 83 18.67 -12.48 61.23
CA ALA A 83 19.39 -11.98 60.06
C ALA A 83 19.11 -12.82 58.80
N GLU A 84 19.15 -14.15 58.92
CA GLU A 84 18.84 -15.07 57.82
C GLU A 84 17.39 -14.92 57.34
N ARG A 85 16.43 -14.73 58.25
CA ARG A 85 15.03 -14.46 57.89
C ARG A 85 14.89 -13.16 57.11
N THR A 86 15.54 -12.08 57.58
CA THR A 86 15.52 -10.78 56.89
C THR A 86 16.15 -10.89 55.50
N GLN A 87 17.31 -11.52 55.39
CA GLN A 87 17.97 -11.77 54.09
C GLN A 87 17.05 -12.52 53.12
N ARG A 88 16.41 -13.61 53.57
CA ARG A 88 15.45 -14.35 52.73
C ARG A 88 14.26 -13.51 52.28
N LEU A 89 13.76 -12.61 53.14
CA LEU A 89 12.68 -11.70 52.76
C LEU A 89 13.16 -10.67 51.74
N ASP A 90 14.35 -10.13 51.91
CA ASP A 90 14.93 -9.15 50.99
C ASP A 90 15.27 -9.76 49.62
N GLU A 91 15.79 -11.00 49.59
CA GLU A 91 15.98 -11.77 48.36
C GLU A 91 14.66 -12.01 47.62
N LYS A 92 13.61 -12.40 48.34
CA LYS A 92 12.27 -12.57 47.77
C LYS A 92 11.73 -11.25 47.21
N ARG A 93 11.84 -10.15 47.97
CA ARG A 93 11.43 -8.81 47.53
C ARG A 93 12.17 -8.38 46.27
N LYS A 94 13.49 -8.59 46.22
CA LYS A 94 14.32 -8.30 45.04
C LYS A 94 13.87 -9.11 43.83
N LYS A 95 13.62 -10.41 44.00
CA LYS A 95 13.14 -11.28 42.91
C LYS A 95 11.78 -10.81 42.37
N VAL A 96 10.83 -10.50 43.26
CA VAL A 96 9.51 -10.01 42.86
C VAL A 96 9.63 -8.67 42.13
N LYS A 97 10.46 -7.75 42.63
CA LYS A 97 10.71 -6.46 41.96
C LYS A 97 11.24 -6.65 40.54
N LEU A 98 12.24 -7.51 40.36
CA LEU A 98 12.83 -7.78 39.04
C LEU A 98 11.82 -8.44 38.08
N ASP A 99 10.98 -9.35 38.58
CA ASP A 99 9.91 -9.98 37.79
C ASP A 99 8.86 -8.95 37.34
N LEU A 100 8.47 -8.03 38.24
CA LEU A 100 7.56 -6.94 37.92
C LEU A 100 8.16 -5.98 36.88
N GLU A 101 9.38 -5.52 37.08
CA GLU A 101 10.07 -4.63 36.14
C GLU A 101 10.24 -5.27 34.75
N ALA A 102 10.52 -6.58 34.69
CA ALA A 102 10.60 -7.31 33.44
C ALA A 102 9.26 -7.37 32.71
N ARG A 103 8.15 -7.62 33.42
CA ARG A 103 6.80 -7.61 32.83
C ARG A 103 6.39 -6.23 32.35
N GLU A 104 6.65 -5.19 33.14
CA GLU A 104 6.35 -3.81 32.75
C GLU A 104 7.13 -3.42 31.49
N ARG A 105 8.42 -3.76 31.42
CA ARG A 105 9.22 -3.52 30.21
C ARG A 105 8.69 -4.29 29.01
N GLN A 106 8.29 -5.55 29.17
CA GLN A 106 7.72 -6.34 28.08
C GLN A 106 6.40 -5.74 27.58
N ALA A 107 5.49 -5.37 28.49
CA ALA A 107 4.23 -4.74 28.13
C ALA A 107 4.45 -3.38 27.43
N GLN A 108 5.42 -2.60 27.90
CA GLN A 108 5.78 -1.33 27.26
C GLN A 108 6.40 -1.53 25.87
N ALA A 109 7.27 -2.52 25.71
CA ALA A 109 7.88 -2.86 24.43
C ALA A 109 6.82 -3.32 23.43
N GLN A 110 5.93 -4.23 23.83
CA GLN A 110 4.79 -4.66 23.01
C GLN A 110 3.90 -3.49 22.62
N GLY A 111 3.55 -2.60 23.56
CA GLY A 111 2.77 -1.41 23.25
C GLY A 111 3.47 -0.49 22.25
N SER A 112 4.79 -0.31 22.36
CA SER A 112 5.54 0.50 21.39
C SER A 112 5.65 -0.17 20.01
N GLU A 113 5.83 -1.49 19.96
CA GLU A 113 5.88 -2.26 18.71
C GLU A 113 4.53 -2.23 18.01
N GLU A 114 3.42 -2.44 18.74
CA GLU A 114 2.05 -2.35 18.22
C GLU A 114 1.74 -0.93 17.69
N GLU A 115 2.17 0.12 18.39
CA GLU A 115 2.02 1.50 17.92
C GLU A 115 2.83 1.77 16.65
N GLU A 116 4.06 1.25 16.55
CA GLU A 116 4.93 1.43 15.38
C GLU A 116 4.40 0.64 14.16
N GLU A 117 3.90 -0.58 14.37
CA GLU A 117 3.17 -1.36 13.37
C GLU A 117 1.90 -0.64 12.92
N SER A 118 1.11 -0.08 13.83
CA SER A 118 -0.08 0.70 13.49
C SER A 118 0.27 1.96 12.67
N ARG A 119 1.35 2.66 13.02
CA ARG A 119 1.83 3.83 12.26
C ARG A 119 2.32 3.45 10.87
N SER A 120 3.08 2.37 10.75
CA SER A 120 3.61 1.89 9.47
C SER A 120 2.51 1.38 8.54
N THR A 121 1.54 0.62 9.06
CA THR A 121 0.34 0.19 8.31
C THR A 121 -0.47 1.39 7.83
N THR A 122 -0.75 2.37 8.70
CA THR A 122 -1.45 3.60 8.31
C THR A 122 -0.71 4.37 7.21
N ALA A 123 0.62 4.46 7.29
CA ALA A 123 1.43 5.13 6.28
C ALA A 123 1.37 4.40 4.92
N LEU A 124 1.42 3.06 4.92
CA LEU A 124 1.28 2.26 3.71
C LEU A 124 -0.11 2.40 3.09
N GLU A 125 -1.17 2.40 3.91
CA GLU A 125 -2.54 2.59 3.42
C GLU A 125 -2.72 3.95 2.75
N GLN A 126 -2.16 5.01 3.32
CA GLN A 126 -2.16 6.35 2.72
C GLN A 126 -1.43 6.36 1.38
N GLU A 127 -0.27 5.71 1.29
CA GLU A 127 0.49 5.65 0.03
C GLU A 127 -0.26 4.83 -1.04
N ILE A 128 -0.88 3.71 -0.66
CA ILE A 128 -1.73 2.91 -1.56
C ILE A 128 -2.92 3.75 -2.05
N ALA A 129 -3.58 4.49 -1.16
CA ALA A 129 -4.71 5.34 -1.53
C ALA A 129 -4.28 6.41 -2.55
N ARG A 130 -3.14 7.07 -2.30
CA ARG A 130 -2.56 8.05 -3.21
C ARG A 130 -2.26 7.45 -4.59
N LEU A 131 -1.57 6.30 -4.65
CA LEU A 131 -1.24 5.63 -5.91
C LEU A 131 -2.49 5.20 -6.68
N ARG A 132 -3.53 4.73 -5.98
CA ARG A 132 -4.82 4.39 -6.59
C ARG A 132 -5.49 5.62 -7.19
N GLU A 133 -5.47 6.75 -6.49
CA GLU A 133 -6.05 8.00 -6.98
C GLU A 133 -5.28 8.53 -8.20
N GLU A 134 -3.94 8.54 -8.15
CA GLU A 134 -3.09 8.92 -9.28
C GLU A 134 -3.34 8.02 -10.50
N GLY A 135 -3.44 6.69 -10.28
CA GLY A 135 -3.81 5.74 -11.33
C GLY A 135 -5.21 5.96 -11.90
N SER A 136 -6.19 6.31 -11.07
CA SER A 136 -7.56 6.62 -11.51
C SER A 136 -7.60 7.87 -12.39
N ARG A 137 -6.88 8.93 -11.99
CA ARG A 137 -6.81 10.18 -12.76
C ARG A 137 -6.20 9.95 -14.14
N GLN A 138 -5.11 9.19 -14.23
CA GLN A 138 -4.50 8.84 -15.51
C GLN A 138 -5.47 8.05 -16.41
N LEU A 139 -6.19 7.08 -15.85
CA LEU A 139 -7.17 6.31 -16.61
C LEU A 139 -8.31 7.20 -17.14
N GLU A 140 -8.82 8.11 -16.32
CA GLU A 140 -9.84 9.07 -16.73
C GLU A 140 -9.34 10.00 -17.85
N GLU A 141 -8.10 10.50 -17.76
CA GLU A 141 -7.50 11.32 -18.81
C GLU A 141 -7.37 10.55 -20.13
N GLN A 142 -6.87 9.31 -20.08
CA GLN A 142 -6.80 8.43 -21.25
C GLN A 142 -8.20 8.18 -21.86
N GLN A 143 -9.20 7.91 -21.02
CA GLN A 143 -10.58 7.73 -21.48
C GLN A 143 -11.16 8.98 -22.13
N ARG A 144 -10.87 10.17 -21.59
CA ARG A 144 -11.30 11.46 -22.17
C ARG A 144 -10.68 11.69 -23.54
N LEU A 145 -9.38 11.46 -23.68
CA LEU A 145 -8.69 11.60 -24.96
C LEU A 145 -9.26 10.63 -26.01
N ILE A 146 -9.49 9.37 -25.62
CA ILE A 146 -10.12 8.37 -26.49
C ILE A 146 -11.54 8.82 -26.90
N GLN A 147 -12.36 9.29 -25.96
CA GLN A 147 -13.70 9.79 -26.27
C GLN A 147 -13.66 10.98 -27.23
N GLU A 148 -12.75 11.92 -27.00
CA GLU A 148 -12.57 13.10 -27.85
C GLU A 148 -12.16 12.70 -29.27
N GLN A 149 -11.24 11.74 -29.39
CA GLN A 149 -10.81 11.23 -30.68
C GLN A 149 -11.95 10.50 -31.42
N ILE A 150 -12.78 9.73 -30.71
CA ILE A 150 -14.00 9.12 -31.27
C ILE A 150 -15.00 10.21 -31.72
N ARG A 151 -15.15 11.28 -30.94
CA ARG A 151 -16.02 12.41 -31.28
C ARG A 151 -15.56 13.08 -32.58
N GLN A 152 -14.27 13.41 -32.67
CA GLN A 152 -13.68 14.02 -33.86
C GLN A 152 -13.78 13.10 -35.08
N ASP A 153 -13.50 11.80 -34.95
CA ASP A 153 -13.67 10.83 -36.04
C ASP A 153 -15.12 10.77 -36.51
N ARG A 154 -16.10 10.77 -35.59
CA ARG A 154 -17.52 10.84 -35.92
C ARG A 154 -17.90 12.13 -36.65
N GLU A 155 -17.41 13.28 -36.18
CA GLU A 155 -17.64 14.57 -36.85
C GLU A 155 -17.01 14.64 -38.23
N GLN A 156 -15.80 14.12 -38.41
CA GLN A 156 -15.14 14.05 -39.71
C GLN A 156 -15.89 13.12 -40.66
N ARG A 157 -16.39 11.97 -40.18
CA ARG A 157 -17.28 11.11 -40.98
C ARG A 157 -18.58 11.80 -41.35
N LEU A 158 -19.17 12.59 -40.44
CA LEU A 158 -20.37 13.39 -40.72
C LEU A 158 -20.08 14.50 -41.72
N ARG A 159 -18.98 15.25 -41.60
CA ARG A 159 -18.54 16.27 -42.57
C ARG A 159 -18.22 15.65 -43.92
N GLY A 160 -17.48 14.57 -43.97
CA GLY A 160 -17.22 13.82 -45.21
C GLY A 160 -18.51 13.27 -45.84
N ARG A 161 -19.54 12.96 -45.05
CA ARG A 161 -20.88 12.64 -45.56
C ARG A 161 -21.61 13.88 -46.10
N THR A 162 -21.46 15.06 -45.50
CA THR A 162 -22.06 16.32 -45.95
C THR A 162 -21.34 16.90 -47.17
N GLU A 163 -20.01 16.82 -47.26
CA GLU A 163 -19.22 17.18 -48.44
C GLU A 163 -19.50 16.23 -49.61
N ASN A 164 -19.77 14.93 -49.34
CA ASN A 164 -20.32 14.02 -50.35
C ASN A 164 -21.76 14.38 -50.80
N ILE A 165 -22.49 15.21 -50.06
CA ILE A 165 -23.82 15.71 -50.44
C ILE A 165 -23.71 17.01 -51.26
N GLU A 166 -22.61 17.79 -51.13
CA GLU A 166 -22.34 18.99 -51.94
C GLU A 166 -21.64 18.71 -53.28
N GLY A 167 -21.14 17.49 -53.48
CA GLY A 167 -20.98 16.89 -54.81
C GLY A 167 -22.35 16.62 -55.46
N LYS A 168 -23.15 17.67 -55.69
CA LYS A 168 -24.38 17.59 -56.47
C LYS A 168 -24.04 16.99 -57.83
N GLY A 169 -24.33 15.70 -57.96
CA GLY A 169 -24.25 14.99 -59.22
C GLY A 169 -25.01 15.78 -60.27
N THR A 170 -24.36 16.02 -61.40
CA THR A 170 -25.04 16.41 -62.61
C THR A 170 -26.09 15.35 -62.92
N PRO A 171 -27.36 15.73 -63.15
CA PRO A 171 -28.44 14.78 -63.36
C PRO A 171 -28.18 13.96 -64.62
N LYS A 172 -28.08 12.63 -64.45
CA LYS A 172 -27.81 11.70 -65.54
C LYS A 172 -29.10 10.99 -65.96
N LEU A 173 -29.37 11.00 -67.26
CA LEU A 173 -30.51 10.35 -67.89
C LEU A 173 -30.07 9.25 -68.83
N LYS A 174 -30.71 8.08 -68.72
CA LYS A 174 -30.49 6.94 -69.61
C LYS A 174 -31.58 6.92 -70.67
N LEU A 175 -31.17 7.08 -71.92
CA LEU A 175 -32.02 7.04 -73.10
C LEU A 175 -31.97 5.64 -73.73
N LYS A 176 -33.13 5.15 -74.20
CA LYS A 176 -33.24 3.91 -74.94
C LYS A 176 -34.21 4.03 -76.10
N TRP A 177 -33.83 3.52 -77.27
CA TRP A 177 -34.70 3.41 -78.44
C TRP A 177 -34.60 2.03 -79.09
N LYS A 178 -35.56 1.71 -79.94
CA LYS A 178 -35.54 0.47 -80.73
C LYS A 178 -34.56 0.64 -81.89
N CYS A 179 -33.66 -0.32 -82.06
CA CYS A 179 -32.71 -0.42 -83.17
C CYS A 179 -32.78 -1.85 -83.72
N GLY A 180 -32.90 -2.01 -85.05
CA GLY A 180 -32.82 -3.32 -85.71
C GLY A 180 -31.43 -3.92 -85.59
N LYS A 181 -31.31 -5.26 -85.63
CA LYS A 181 -30.03 -5.97 -85.47
C LYS A 181 -29.05 -5.78 -86.64
N GLU A 182 -29.52 -5.28 -87.79
CA GLU A 182 -28.73 -5.10 -89.02
C GLU A 182 -28.75 -3.64 -89.54
N ASP A 183 -29.07 -2.67 -88.68
CA ASP A 183 -28.95 -1.25 -89.03
C ASP A 183 -27.59 -0.69 -88.58
N GLU A 184 -26.67 -0.45 -89.51
CA GLU A 184 -25.42 0.31 -89.25
C GLU A 184 -25.71 1.73 -88.75
N SER A 185 -26.91 2.25 -88.99
CA SER A 185 -27.34 3.61 -88.66
C SER A 185 -27.85 3.80 -87.22
N GLN A 186 -27.72 2.79 -86.34
CA GLN A 186 -28.17 2.84 -84.94
C GLN A 186 -29.64 3.31 -84.77
N GLY A 187 -30.52 2.95 -85.71
CA GLY A 187 -31.93 3.33 -85.72
C GLY A 187 -32.19 4.83 -86.00
N GLY A 188 -31.24 5.52 -86.64
CA GLY A 188 -31.37 6.93 -87.07
C GLY A 188 -30.99 7.98 -86.04
N TYR A 189 -30.59 7.57 -84.83
CA TYR A 189 -30.21 8.47 -83.74
C TYR A 189 -28.69 8.49 -83.55
N SER A 190 -28.01 9.29 -84.37
CA SER A 190 -26.59 9.59 -84.18
C SER A 190 -26.38 10.57 -83.02
N ARG A 191 -25.13 10.68 -82.55
CA ARG A 191 -24.74 11.59 -81.45
C ARG A 191 -25.25 13.01 -81.69
N ASP A 192 -25.12 13.50 -82.92
CA ASP A 192 -25.48 14.86 -83.31
C ASP A 192 -27.01 15.07 -83.39
N VAL A 193 -27.76 14.04 -83.80
CA VAL A 193 -29.23 14.09 -83.84
C VAL A 193 -29.80 14.16 -82.43
N LEU A 194 -29.30 13.33 -81.52
CA LEU A 194 -29.71 13.35 -80.11
C LEU A 194 -29.32 14.65 -79.43
N LEU A 195 -28.14 15.18 -79.73
CA LEU A 195 -27.68 16.45 -79.16
C LEU A 195 -28.60 17.60 -79.60
N ARG A 196 -28.95 17.70 -80.89
CA ARG A 196 -29.93 18.71 -81.37
C ARG A 196 -31.30 18.58 -80.72
N LEU A 197 -31.79 17.36 -80.55
CA LEU A 197 -33.08 17.11 -79.90
C LEU A 197 -33.08 17.51 -78.42
N LEU A 198 -31.99 17.22 -77.71
CA LEU A 198 -31.89 17.42 -76.26
C LEU A 198 -31.50 18.86 -75.89
N GLN A 199 -30.77 19.56 -76.77
CA GLN A 199 -30.42 20.98 -76.60
C GLN A 199 -31.67 21.87 -76.47
N LYS A 200 -32.81 21.46 -77.05
CA LYS A 200 -34.09 22.18 -76.92
C LYS A 200 -34.61 22.23 -75.47
N TYR A 201 -34.25 21.25 -74.65
CA TYR A 201 -34.71 21.14 -73.26
C TYR A 201 -33.71 21.75 -72.26
N GLY A 202 -32.45 21.93 -72.68
CA GLY A 202 -31.42 22.63 -71.92
C GLY A 202 -30.00 22.24 -72.33
N GLU A 203 -29.02 22.78 -71.61
CA GLU A 203 -27.60 22.53 -71.86
C GLU A 203 -27.19 21.11 -71.48
N VAL A 204 -26.66 20.38 -72.46
CA VAL A 204 -26.14 19.02 -72.32
C VAL A 204 -24.63 19.09 -72.10
N LEU A 205 -24.16 18.59 -70.96
CA LEU A 205 -22.73 18.54 -70.61
C LEU A 205 -22.02 17.37 -71.28
N ASN A 206 -22.62 16.18 -71.22
CA ASN A 206 -22.07 14.97 -71.82
C ASN A 206 -23.16 14.13 -72.48
N LEU A 207 -22.83 13.56 -73.65
CA LEU A 207 -23.68 12.60 -74.35
C LEU A 207 -22.82 11.44 -74.85
N VAL A 208 -23.07 10.25 -74.30
CA VAL A 208 -22.31 9.02 -74.58
C VAL A 208 -23.23 7.94 -75.13
N LEU A 209 -22.92 7.47 -76.34
CA LEU A 209 -23.58 6.33 -76.97
C LEU A 209 -22.93 5.01 -76.53
N SER A 210 -23.74 4.00 -76.23
CA SER A 210 -23.23 2.69 -75.85
C SER A 210 -22.75 1.90 -77.07
N ARG A 211 -21.44 1.70 -77.21
CA ARG A 211 -20.86 0.82 -78.25
C ARG A 211 -21.19 -0.67 -78.04
N LYS A 212 -21.50 -1.08 -76.81
CA LYS A 212 -21.81 -2.49 -76.45
C LYS A 212 -23.29 -2.85 -76.63
N LYS A 213 -24.20 -1.87 -76.62
CA LYS A 213 -25.65 -2.09 -76.75
C LYS A 213 -26.24 -1.00 -77.66
N ALA A 214 -26.42 -1.32 -78.94
CA ALA A 214 -27.07 -0.44 -79.89
C ALA A 214 -28.45 0.03 -79.36
N GLY A 215 -28.75 1.32 -79.56
CA GLY A 215 -30.01 1.93 -79.10
C GLY A 215 -30.02 2.41 -77.64
N ASN A 216 -28.87 2.58 -76.98
CA ASN A 216 -28.79 3.17 -75.64
C ASN A 216 -27.80 4.35 -75.59
N ALA A 217 -28.17 5.41 -74.86
CA ALA A 217 -27.29 6.53 -74.55
C ALA A 217 -27.40 6.96 -73.08
N ILE A 218 -26.35 7.59 -72.57
CA ILE A 218 -26.37 8.29 -71.29
C ILE A 218 -26.10 9.76 -71.56
N VAL A 219 -26.95 10.61 -70.99
CA VAL A 219 -26.89 12.06 -71.12
C VAL A 219 -26.78 12.68 -69.74
N GLU A 220 -25.94 13.69 -69.65
CA GLU A 220 -25.68 14.47 -68.46
C GLU A 220 -26.08 15.92 -68.75
N PHE A 221 -27.03 16.46 -67.99
CA PHE A 221 -27.47 17.84 -68.13
C PHE A 221 -26.80 18.75 -67.12
N ALA A 222 -26.63 20.02 -67.48
CA ALA A 222 -26.09 21.04 -66.58
C ALA A 222 -27.02 21.33 -65.39
N THR A 223 -28.34 21.13 -65.55
CA THR A 223 -29.33 21.44 -64.52
C THR A 223 -30.40 20.36 -64.39
N VAL A 224 -30.89 20.15 -63.16
CA VAL A 224 -31.99 19.22 -62.86
C VAL A 224 -33.27 19.60 -63.61
N ARG A 225 -33.51 20.91 -63.78
CA ARG A 225 -34.66 21.41 -64.54
C ARG A 225 -34.62 21.00 -66.01
N ALA A 226 -33.45 21.03 -66.65
CA ALA A 226 -33.30 20.57 -68.03
C ALA A 226 -33.53 19.06 -68.15
N ALA A 227 -32.99 18.27 -67.21
CA ALA A 227 -33.20 16.84 -67.16
C ALA A 227 -34.69 16.47 -66.99
N VAL A 228 -35.40 17.14 -66.08
CA VAL A 228 -36.85 16.92 -65.88
C VAL A 228 -37.62 17.33 -67.14
N SER A 229 -37.36 18.49 -67.73
CA SER A 229 -38.03 18.91 -68.98
C SER A 229 -37.85 17.91 -70.12
N ALA A 230 -36.66 17.33 -70.26
CA ALA A 230 -36.41 16.28 -71.26
C ALA A 230 -37.22 15.01 -70.99
N VAL A 231 -37.45 14.64 -69.73
CA VAL A 231 -38.30 13.50 -69.36
C VAL A 231 -39.76 13.72 -69.71
N TRP A 232 -40.24 14.94 -69.57
CA TRP A 232 -41.62 15.27 -69.92
C TRP A 232 -41.80 15.37 -71.43
N GLY A 233 -40.82 15.93 -72.15
CA GLY A 233 -40.84 16.07 -73.62
C GLY A 233 -40.66 14.76 -74.38
N LEU A 234 -39.89 13.80 -73.84
CA LEU A 234 -39.64 12.48 -74.43
C LEU A 234 -40.52 11.36 -73.85
N GLY A 235 -41.50 11.71 -73.01
CA GLY A 235 -42.40 10.77 -72.37
C GLY A 235 -41.83 10.13 -71.09
N ALA A 236 -42.68 10.03 -70.08
CA ALA A 236 -42.40 9.43 -68.77
C ALA A 236 -41.85 7.99 -68.89
N PRO A 237 -41.01 7.53 -67.95
CA PRO A 237 -40.37 6.23 -68.04
C PRO A 237 -41.39 5.11 -68.20
N GLY A 238 -41.30 4.38 -69.32
CA GLY A 238 -42.19 3.26 -69.63
C GLY A 238 -43.39 3.55 -70.55
N LYS A 239 -43.53 4.78 -71.09
CA LYS A 239 -44.55 5.09 -72.13
C LYS A 239 -43.85 5.55 -73.42
N SER A 240 -44.29 5.03 -74.57
CA SER A 240 -43.77 5.41 -75.90
C SER A 240 -44.28 6.80 -76.30
N CYS A 241 -43.38 7.64 -76.86
CA CYS A 241 -43.70 8.95 -77.42
C CYS A 241 -44.89 8.89 -78.40
N PRO A 242 -45.83 9.85 -78.36
CA PRO A 242 -46.97 9.91 -79.27
C PRO A 242 -46.62 10.40 -80.69
N SER A 243 -45.34 10.67 -80.99
CA SER A 243 -44.87 11.19 -82.29
C SER A 243 -44.19 10.15 -83.19
N GLY A 244 -44.42 8.85 -82.98
CA GLY A 244 -43.94 7.80 -83.88
C GLY A 244 -42.41 7.58 -83.89
N GLN A 245 -41.67 8.28 -83.03
CA GLN A 245 -40.23 8.16 -82.87
C GLN A 245 -39.93 7.42 -81.56
N GLY A 246 -39.50 6.16 -81.65
CA GLY A 246 -39.40 5.18 -80.56
C GLY A 246 -38.31 5.41 -79.51
N LEU A 247 -38.04 6.66 -79.12
CA LEU A 247 -37.12 7.06 -78.06
C LEU A 247 -37.85 7.15 -76.71
N SER A 248 -37.33 6.51 -75.66
CA SER A 248 -37.92 6.50 -74.31
C SER A 248 -36.85 6.51 -73.22
N ILE A 249 -37.21 7.02 -72.04
CA ILE A 249 -36.28 7.17 -70.91
C ILE A 249 -36.43 6.02 -69.93
N LYS A 250 -35.30 5.47 -69.44
CA LYS A 250 -35.28 4.46 -68.39
C LYS A 250 -34.89 5.06 -67.05
N GLY A 251 -35.90 5.54 -66.33
CA GLY A 251 -35.81 5.93 -64.92
C GLY A 251 -35.77 7.45 -64.70
N PRO A 252 -36.07 7.90 -63.46
CA PRO A 252 -35.95 9.30 -63.09
C PRO A 252 -34.48 9.76 -63.19
N PRO A 253 -34.23 11.06 -63.41
CA PRO A 253 -32.87 11.60 -63.33
C PRO A 253 -32.32 11.34 -61.92
N ASN A 254 -31.12 10.78 -61.87
CA ASN A 254 -30.39 10.49 -60.63
C ASN A 254 -29.38 11.59 -60.36
#